data_AF-A0A8T4UD51-F1
#
_entry.id   AF-A0A8T4UD51-F1
#
_cell.length_a   1.000
_cell.length_b   1.000
_cell.length_c   1.000
_cell.angle_alpha   90.00
_cell.angle_beta   90.00
_cell.angle_gamma   90.00
#
_symmetry.space_group_name_H-M   'P 1'
#
loop_
_entity.id
_entity.type
_entity.pdbx_description
1 polymer ?
#
loop_
_entity_poly.entity_id
_entity_poly.type
_entity_poly.pdbx_seq_one_letter_code
_entity_poly.pdbx_strand_id
1 'polypeptide(L)'
;MRLYTILILLLILPTAIAEDAATTETSFDPIPSYDWLNNNTNTNSLPAREAAFALLALNNQNYDIESKLNLFIANQGNDCWPRDGCTVVDTALGLLVLENTGQETNNTVTWLNQREIPAGSIGGIWYLQIVTTNNGTCDVECDGKTTEVDVSQWAKVDTLGCGSIGSKKSQNYYVDCSNVGDPSMHITLLYQIEKPEYSETFLLQDEQAQQMDVTVDNACYPKSLGGTACDLESTLYATWVLSLLGEEVHTIPYIEERLNEITNDPLKLALLYMIRPDSIAYGSLLMAKQKPSGSWLDDIYKTSIASLALVSNSDSYLNATKWIQLKRDKKDFTWNQKIINTAVALIALHGTIDSTSIDLGMGENVIEICDDGTDNNDDSLIDCDDPECSSDLACVCDITKNECASNSDCMSKGNDYTCDSLSCTCVKSSCSILTDECESDSDCITIYGGDYSCDPILCTCQGPETPSQELEICDDETDNNDDGLIDCDDSDCEGDPACEGGSGWVWALIFILLIGGGFSGFYYVNYIKKGKGFSDFKNDFNLFVAGLFKKKPKKTSFEEHVAAKEKQRQAPFVQQPVQQKQTYYQRSSTKQKGVEDELEKSLQEAKKLLGGK
;
A
#
# COMPACT_ATOMS: atom_id res chain seq x y z
N MET A 1 53.34 34.80 -35.27
CA MET A 1 53.79 34.45 -33.90
C MET A 1 53.38 35.51 -32.85
N ARG A 2 52.19 36.14 -32.99
CA ARG A 2 51.63 37.08 -31.98
C ARG A 2 50.12 36.91 -31.75
N LEU A 3 49.50 35.91 -32.38
CA LEU A 3 48.08 35.56 -32.13
C LEU A 3 47.93 34.34 -31.21
N TYR A 4 48.92 33.45 -31.16
CA TYR A 4 48.87 32.26 -30.28
C TYR A 4 49.07 32.58 -28.80
N THR A 5 49.73 33.71 -28.47
CA THR A 5 49.96 34.14 -27.09
C THR A 5 48.75 34.82 -26.45
N ILE A 6 47.75 35.26 -27.23
CA ILE A 6 46.53 35.89 -26.70
C ILE A 6 45.43 34.85 -26.45
N LEU A 7 45.44 33.72 -27.17
CA LEU A 7 44.45 32.66 -26.98
C LEU A 7 44.69 31.80 -25.73
N ILE A 8 45.95 31.68 -25.28
CA ILE A 8 46.30 30.90 -24.07
C ILE A 8 46.02 31.69 -22.78
N LEU A 9 45.96 33.03 -22.85
CA LEU A 9 45.72 33.88 -21.67
C LEU A 9 44.22 34.05 -21.31
N LEU A 10 43.31 33.59 -22.16
CA LEU A 10 41.86 33.62 -21.92
C LEU A 10 41.29 32.29 -21.39
N LEU A 11 42.13 31.27 -21.18
CA LEU A 11 41.76 29.96 -20.62
C LEU A 11 42.10 29.79 -19.13
N ILE A 12 42.58 30.86 -18.47
CA ILE A 12 42.76 30.89 -17.01
C ILE A 12 41.72 31.86 -16.43
N LEU A 13 40.45 31.50 -16.55
CA LEU A 13 39.40 32.02 -15.69
C LEU A 13 39.54 31.29 -14.34
N PRO A 14 39.54 31.99 -13.19
CA PRO A 14 39.46 31.31 -11.91
C PRO A 14 38.13 30.56 -11.88
N THR A 15 38.18 29.25 -11.75
CA THR A 15 37.05 28.46 -11.27
C THR A 15 36.67 29.06 -9.93
N ALA A 16 35.59 29.84 -9.92
CA ALA A 16 34.86 30.08 -8.70
C ALA A 16 34.47 28.68 -8.22
N ILE A 17 35.13 28.24 -7.16
CA ILE A 17 34.70 27.11 -6.36
C ILE A 17 33.28 27.49 -5.96
N ALA A 18 32.29 26.86 -6.60
CA ALA A 18 30.98 26.77 -6.01
C ALA A 18 31.25 25.98 -4.72
N GLU A 19 31.33 26.68 -3.60
CA GLU A 19 31.06 26.04 -2.33
C GLU A 19 29.69 25.38 -2.53
N ASP A 20 29.68 24.05 -2.59
CA ASP A 20 28.48 23.29 -2.28
C ASP A 20 28.04 23.82 -0.93
N ALA A 21 27.03 24.69 -0.96
CA ALA A 21 26.21 24.92 0.21
C ALA A 21 25.59 23.55 0.47
N ALA A 22 26.26 22.76 1.31
CA ALA A 22 25.64 21.69 2.05
C ALA A 22 24.37 22.31 2.62
N THR A 23 23.24 21.99 1.98
CA THR A 23 21.95 22.33 2.52
C THR A 23 21.90 21.49 3.78
N THR A 24 22.17 22.13 4.90
CA THR A 24 21.84 21.59 6.20
C THR A 24 20.35 21.32 6.11
N GLU A 25 19.98 20.04 5.97
CA GLU A 25 18.61 19.62 6.16
C GLU A 25 18.28 20.04 7.59
N THR A 26 17.64 21.19 7.73
CA THR A 26 17.12 21.65 9.01
C THR A 26 16.14 20.58 9.43
N SER A 27 16.48 19.84 10.49
CA SER A 27 15.61 18.79 11.00
C SER A 27 14.21 19.35 11.21
N PHE A 28 13.20 18.55 10.87
CA PHE A 28 11.81 18.97 11.00
C PHE A 28 11.48 19.19 12.48
N ASP A 29 11.24 20.44 12.88
CA ASP A 29 10.76 20.80 14.22
C ASP A 29 9.22 20.87 14.23
N PRO A 30 8.50 19.93 14.89
CA PRO A 30 7.05 19.93 14.95
C PRO A 30 6.45 20.88 15.99
N ILE A 31 7.24 21.40 16.94
CA ILE A 31 6.74 22.15 18.11
C ILE A 31 5.88 23.35 17.69
N PRO A 32 6.27 24.20 16.72
CA PRO A 32 5.44 25.33 16.31
C PRO A 32 4.07 24.93 15.73
N SER A 33 3.99 23.76 15.10
CA SER A 33 2.74 23.21 14.57
C SER A 33 1.80 22.78 15.70
N TYR A 34 2.33 22.10 16.72
CA TYR A 34 1.57 21.71 17.91
C TYR A 34 1.12 22.91 18.75
N ASP A 35 2.00 23.91 18.94
CA ASP A 35 1.66 25.16 19.60
C ASP A 35 0.53 25.90 18.87
N TRP A 36 0.60 25.97 17.54
CA TRP A 36 -0.48 26.56 16.76
C TRP A 36 -1.78 25.78 16.94
N LEU A 37 -1.75 24.45 16.87
CA LEU A 37 -2.93 23.61 17.04
C LEU A 37 -3.54 23.80 18.44
N ASN A 38 -2.73 23.79 19.49
CA ASN A 38 -3.17 23.97 20.87
C ASN A 38 -3.84 25.33 21.10
N ASN A 39 -3.29 26.39 20.50
CA ASN A 39 -3.81 27.75 20.64
C ASN A 39 -5.07 28.02 19.80
N ASN A 40 -5.27 27.29 18.70
CA ASN A 40 -6.40 27.49 17.79
C ASN A 40 -7.52 26.45 17.97
N THR A 41 -7.34 25.44 18.83
CA THR A 41 -8.35 24.42 19.11
C THR A 41 -9.30 24.87 20.21
N ASN A 42 -10.51 25.30 19.82
CA ASN A 42 -11.64 25.54 20.72
C ASN A 42 -12.78 24.55 20.43
N THR A 43 -12.78 23.44 21.17
CA THR A 43 -13.63 22.26 20.93
C THR A 43 -15.14 22.54 21.04
N ASN A 44 -15.56 23.63 21.69
CA ASN A 44 -16.99 24.01 21.74
C ASN A 44 -17.54 24.61 20.43
N SER A 45 -16.64 25.02 19.53
CA SER A 45 -16.98 25.77 18.31
C SER A 45 -16.59 25.03 17.04
N LEU A 46 -15.86 23.93 17.18
CA LEU A 46 -15.39 23.12 16.07
C LEU A 46 -16.37 21.99 15.75
N PRO A 47 -16.44 21.56 14.48
CA PRO A 47 -17.06 20.30 14.13
C PRO A 47 -16.42 19.16 14.94
N ALA A 48 -17.23 18.18 15.36
CA ALA A 48 -16.78 17.10 16.24
C ALA A 48 -15.59 16.32 15.65
N ARG A 49 -15.61 16.00 14.34
CA ARG A 49 -14.47 15.44 13.62
C ARG A 49 -13.17 16.24 13.78
N GLU A 50 -13.22 17.57 13.62
CA GLU A 50 -12.01 18.42 13.73
C GLU A 50 -11.49 18.49 15.16
N ALA A 51 -12.41 18.61 16.11
CA ALA A 51 -12.08 18.58 17.53
C ALA A 51 -11.45 17.24 17.94
N ALA A 52 -11.98 16.12 17.43
CA ALA A 52 -11.50 14.78 17.75
C ALA A 52 -10.04 14.60 17.31
N PHE A 53 -9.73 14.85 16.03
CA PHE A 53 -8.35 14.74 15.55
C PHE A 53 -7.40 15.74 16.24
N ALA A 54 -7.86 16.96 16.54
CA ALA A 54 -7.03 17.92 17.26
C ALA A 54 -6.69 17.45 18.67
N LEU A 55 -7.65 16.86 19.39
CA LEU A 55 -7.42 16.29 20.72
C LEU A 55 -6.47 15.10 20.67
N LEU A 56 -6.66 14.17 19.72
CA LEU A 56 -5.76 13.02 19.53
C LEU A 56 -4.32 13.48 19.26
N ALA A 57 -4.12 14.42 18.33
CA ALA A 57 -2.81 14.95 18.02
C ALA A 57 -2.11 15.57 19.24
N LEU A 58 -2.84 16.38 20.03
CA LEU A 58 -2.30 17.05 21.21
C LEU A 58 -2.00 16.06 22.36
N ASN A 59 -2.88 15.07 22.55
CA ASN A 59 -2.72 14.04 23.57
C ASN A 59 -1.44 13.22 23.34
N ASN A 60 -1.16 12.83 22.09
CA ASN A 60 0.02 12.05 21.72
C ASN A 60 1.36 12.74 22.03
N GLN A 61 1.35 14.05 22.26
CA GLN A 61 2.54 14.83 22.61
C GLN A 61 2.48 15.39 24.03
N ASN A 62 1.64 14.82 24.91
CA ASN A 62 1.51 15.20 26.31
C ASN A 62 1.15 16.69 26.53
N TYR A 63 0.45 17.32 25.58
CA TYR A 63 -0.12 18.65 25.80
C TYR A 63 -1.24 18.58 26.83
N ASP A 64 -1.36 19.59 27.69
CA ASP A 64 -2.52 19.72 28.58
C ASP A 64 -3.78 20.01 27.75
N ILE A 65 -4.62 18.97 27.62
CA ILE A 65 -5.89 19.03 26.92
C ILE A 65 -7.09 19.03 27.86
N GLU A 66 -6.93 19.02 29.19
CA GLU A 66 -8.02 18.76 30.15
C GLU A 66 -9.22 19.69 29.92
N SER A 67 -8.95 21.00 29.80
CA SER A 67 -9.99 22.00 29.54
C SER A 67 -10.68 21.81 28.18
N LYS A 68 -9.94 21.39 27.15
CA LYS A 68 -10.46 21.17 25.79
C LYS A 68 -11.27 19.88 25.70
N LEU A 69 -10.81 18.83 26.38
CA LEU A 69 -11.49 17.55 26.53
C LEU A 69 -12.81 17.73 27.27
N ASN A 70 -12.81 18.44 28.39
CA ASN A 70 -14.04 18.75 29.14
C ASN A 70 -15.07 19.50 28.28
N LEU A 71 -14.63 20.44 27.43
CA LEU A 71 -15.52 21.14 26.49
C LEU A 71 -16.03 20.21 25.37
N PHE A 72 -15.21 19.26 24.91
CA PHE A 72 -15.60 18.26 23.90
C PHE A 72 -16.63 17.27 24.44
N ILE A 73 -16.41 16.74 25.64
CA ILE A 73 -17.36 15.88 26.37
C ILE A 73 -18.63 16.66 26.70
N ALA A 74 -18.51 17.94 27.09
CA ALA A 74 -19.66 18.81 27.27
C ALA A 74 -20.41 19.13 25.95
N ASN A 75 -19.93 18.69 24.79
CA ASN A 75 -20.66 18.74 23.52
C ASN A 75 -21.24 17.36 23.12
N GLN A 76 -21.19 16.37 24.02
CA GLN A 76 -21.88 15.10 23.86
C GLN A 76 -23.40 15.29 24.07
N GLY A 77 -24.19 14.59 23.27
CA GLY A 77 -25.63 14.46 23.41
C GLY A 77 -25.99 13.27 24.32
N ASN A 78 -26.99 12.49 23.90
CA ASN A 78 -27.29 11.20 24.52
C ASN A 78 -26.27 10.17 24.04
N ASP A 79 -25.05 10.23 24.57
CA ASP A 79 -23.94 9.30 24.31
C ASP A 79 -23.40 9.34 22.86
N CYS A 80 -23.60 10.47 22.18
CA CYS A 80 -23.19 10.64 20.78
C CYS A 80 -22.74 12.06 20.45
N TRP A 81 -22.05 12.21 19.32
CA TRP A 81 -21.53 13.50 18.85
C TRP A 81 -22.02 13.89 17.45
N PRO A 82 -22.16 15.19 17.19
CA PRO A 82 -22.26 16.27 18.19
C PRO A 82 -23.61 16.22 18.93
N ARG A 83 -23.76 16.95 20.05
CA ARG A 83 -24.97 17.00 20.88
C ARG A 83 -26.26 17.11 20.06
N ASP A 84 -26.27 18.03 19.11
CA ASP A 84 -27.38 18.23 18.18
C ASP A 84 -26.99 17.70 16.80
N GLY A 85 -27.70 16.67 16.33
CA GLY A 85 -27.46 16.11 15.00
C GLY A 85 -26.37 15.05 14.97
N CYS A 86 -26.35 14.15 15.96
CA CYS A 86 -25.39 13.06 16.02
C CYS A 86 -25.22 12.31 14.70
N THR A 87 -23.96 12.15 14.31
CA THR A 87 -23.56 11.33 13.15
C THR A 87 -22.74 10.15 13.63
N VAL A 88 -22.76 9.07 12.86
CA VAL A 88 -21.99 7.87 13.20
C VAL A 88 -20.49 8.15 13.14
N VAL A 89 -20.01 8.86 12.11
CA VAL A 89 -18.58 9.18 11.99
C VAL A 89 -18.09 10.05 13.16
N ASP A 90 -18.84 11.11 13.50
CA ASP A 90 -18.46 11.99 14.61
C ASP A 90 -18.49 11.26 15.95
N THR A 91 -19.44 10.33 16.13
CA THR A 91 -19.56 9.55 17.36
C THR A 91 -18.45 8.49 17.46
N ALA A 92 -18.10 7.82 16.36
CA ALA A 92 -16.96 6.91 16.32
C ALA A 92 -15.64 7.62 16.63
N LEU A 93 -15.40 8.81 16.05
CA LEU A 93 -14.20 9.59 16.38
C LEU A 93 -14.24 10.13 17.82
N GLY A 94 -15.44 10.44 18.35
CA GLY A 94 -15.63 10.79 19.75
C GLY A 94 -15.27 9.63 20.68
N LEU A 95 -15.71 8.41 20.36
CA LEU A 95 -15.33 7.17 21.07
C LEU A 95 -13.82 6.98 21.09
N LEU A 96 -13.16 7.17 19.95
CA LEU A 96 -11.70 7.08 19.86
C LEU A 96 -10.97 8.08 20.77
N VAL A 97 -11.49 9.32 20.89
CA VAL A 97 -10.96 10.31 21.84
C VAL A 97 -11.17 9.86 23.27
N LEU A 98 -12.36 9.35 23.62
CA LEU A 98 -12.65 8.89 24.98
C LEU A 98 -11.65 7.80 25.39
N GLU A 99 -11.45 6.80 24.53
CA GLU A 99 -10.52 5.71 24.80
C GLU A 99 -9.07 6.22 24.96
N ASN A 100 -8.58 7.03 24.01
CA ASN A 100 -7.23 7.60 24.05
C ASN A 100 -6.97 8.53 25.25
N THR A 101 -8.03 9.00 25.92
CA THR A 101 -7.93 9.90 27.08
C THR A 101 -8.41 9.24 28.38
N GLY A 102 -8.57 7.91 28.38
CA GLY A 102 -8.97 7.12 29.56
C GLY A 102 -10.35 7.47 30.12
N GLN A 103 -11.26 7.94 29.27
CA GLN A 103 -12.64 8.25 29.64
C GLN A 103 -13.55 7.04 29.45
N GLU A 104 -14.75 7.08 30.03
CA GLU A 104 -15.72 5.98 29.94
C GLU A 104 -16.29 5.83 28.53
N THR A 105 -16.23 4.62 27.97
CA THR A 105 -16.61 4.33 26.58
C THR A 105 -17.90 3.53 26.41
N ASN A 106 -18.36 2.79 27.44
CA ASN A 106 -19.44 1.80 27.29
C ASN A 106 -20.74 2.40 26.75
N ASN A 107 -21.12 3.59 27.20
CA ASN A 107 -22.34 4.24 26.74
C ASN A 107 -22.26 4.61 25.25
N THR A 108 -21.09 5.07 24.78
CA THR A 108 -20.86 5.44 23.38
C THR A 108 -20.77 4.20 22.49
N VAL A 109 -20.09 3.13 22.94
CA VAL A 109 -20.09 1.82 22.28
C VAL A 109 -21.53 1.29 22.15
N THR A 110 -22.29 1.32 23.24
CA THR A 110 -23.70 0.93 23.26
C THR A 110 -24.52 1.74 22.26
N TRP A 111 -24.26 3.05 22.16
CA TRP A 111 -24.92 3.90 21.18
C TRP A 111 -24.61 3.43 19.76
N LEU A 112 -23.35 3.17 19.40
CA LEU A 112 -22.97 2.69 18.07
C LEU A 112 -23.62 1.34 17.75
N ASN A 113 -23.53 0.35 18.64
CA ASN A 113 -24.11 -0.98 18.44
C ASN A 113 -25.64 -0.92 18.24
N GLN A 114 -26.32 0.04 18.88
CA GLN A 114 -27.75 0.29 18.66
C GLN A 114 -28.07 1.00 17.33
N ARG A 115 -27.11 1.68 16.70
CA ARG A 115 -27.30 2.38 15.40
C ARG A 115 -27.07 1.50 14.20
N GLU A 116 -26.37 0.40 14.37
CA GLU A 116 -26.22 -0.58 13.32
C GLU A 116 -27.61 -1.03 12.82
N ILE A 117 -27.76 -1.21 11.51
CA ILE A 117 -28.99 -1.68 10.87
C ILE A 117 -28.67 -2.85 9.93
N PRO A 118 -29.64 -3.71 9.59
CA PRO A 118 -29.43 -4.72 8.56
C PRO A 118 -29.00 -4.05 7.25
N ALA A 119 -27.97 -4.59 6.60
CA ALA A 119 -27.47 -4.05 5.33
C ALA A 119 -28.44 -4.26 4.16
N GLY A 120 -29.51 -5.02 4.37
CA GLY A 120 -30.47 -5.38 3.34
C GLY A 120 -29.97 -6.57 2.51
N SER A 121 -30.53 -6.71 1.32
CA SER A 121 -30.03 -7.67 0.33
C SER A 121 -28.75 -7.11 -0.30
N ILE A 122 -27.61 -7.50 0.25
CA ILE A 122 -26.31 -7.33 -0.40
C ILE A 122 -26.16 -8.38 -1.52
N GLY A 123 -25.44 -8.05 -2.58
CA GLY A 123 -25.38 -8.81 -3.84
C GLY A 123 -24.63 -10.15 -3.78
N GLY A 124 -24.04 -10.50 -2.64
CA GLY A 124 -23.37 -11.79 -2.45
C GLY A 124 -24.26 -12.88 -1.86
N ILE A 125 -23.71 -14.08 -1.78
CA ILE A 125 -24.35 -15.28 -1.25
C ILE A 125 -23.44 -15.87 -0.18
N TRP A 126 -24.00 -16.12 1.00
CA TRP A 126 -23.32 -16.88 2.04
C TRP A 126 -23.45 -18.38 1.77
N TYR A 127 -22.32 -19.07 1.86
CA TYR A 127 -22.22 -20.51 1.75
C TYR A 127 -21.62 -21.11 3.02
N LEU A 128 -22.23 -22.18 3.50
CA LEU A 128 -21.64 -23.09 4.46
C LEU A 128 -20.95 -24.22 3.67
N GLN A 129 -19.65 -24.38 3.88
CA GLN A 129 -18.86 -25.47 3.31
C GLN A 129 -18.38 -26.37 4.44
N ILE A 130 -18.51 -27.69 4.25
CA ILE A 130 -17.92 -28.70 5.12
C ILE A 130 -16.81 -29.39 4.34
N VAL A 131 -15.57 -29.31 4.80
CA VAL A 131 -14.41 -29.91 4.14
C VAL A 131 -14.01 -31.16 4.91
N THR A 132 -14.18 -32.33 4.29
CA THR A 132 -13.90 -33.64 4.88
C THR A 132 -13.56 -34.67 3.81
N THR A 133 -12.89 -35.75 4.19
CA THR A 133 -12.65 -36.91 3.32
C THR A 133 -13.75 -37.96 3.42
N ASN A 134 -14.59 -37.89 4.45
CA ASN A 134 -15.69 -38.81 4.69
C ASN A 134 -16.96 -38.30 3.99
N ASN A 135 -17.85 -39.25 3.66
CA ASN A 135 -19.20 -38.91 3.23
C ASN A 135 -20.13 -38.90 4.44
N GLY A 136 -21.16 -38.06 4.39
CA GLY A 136 -22.16 -38.00 5.44
C GLY A 136 -23.00 -36.74 5.31
N THR A 137 -23.76 -36.47 6.37
CA THR A 137 -24.57 -35.27 6.48
C THR A 137 -24.33 -34.62 7.84
N CYS A 138 -24.47 -33.30 7.87
CA CYS A 138 -24.42 -32.51 9.09
C CYS A 138 -25.79 -31.89 9.35
N ASP A 139 -26.14 -31.77 10.62
CA ASP A 139 -27.34 -31.07 11.06
C ASP A 139 -26.99 -29.60 11.29
N VAL A 140 -27.74 -28.70 10.66
CA VAL A 140 -27.62 -27.25 10.88
C VAL A 140 -28.86 -26.73 11.56
N GLU A 141 -28.71 -26.22 12.78
CA GLU A 141 -29.78 -25.66 13.59
C GLU A 141 -29.77 -24.13 13.60
N CYS A 142 -30.94 -23.52 13.43
CA CYS A 142 -31.15 -22.10 13.64
C CYS A 142 -32.60 -21.81 14.01
N ASP A 143 -32.84 -20.84 14.90
CA ASP A 143 -34.20 -20.45 15.34
C ASP A 143 -35.11 -21.67 15.71
N GLY A 144 -34.50 -22.73 16.26
CA GLY A 144 -35.17 -24.00 16.63
C GLY A 144 -35.60 -24.90 15.46
N LYS A 145 -35.06 -24.67 14.26
CA LYS A 145 -35.24 -25.51 13.07
C LYS A 145 -33.92 -26.18 12.72
N THR A 146 -33.99 -27.47 12.39
CA THR A 146 -32.84 -28.25 11.94
C THR A 146 -32.99 -28.60 10.47
N THR A 147 -31.94 -28.36 9.70
CA THR A 147 -31.83 -28.71 8.27
C THR A 147 -30.60 -29.59 8.07
N GLU A 148 -30.77 -30.70 7.35
CA GLU A 148 -29.67 -31.61 7.02
C GLU A 148 -28.93 -31.11 5.78
N VAL A 149 -27.59 -31.06 5.85
CA VAL A 149 -26.70 -30.60 4.78
C VAL A 149 -25.73 -31.72 4.40
N ASP A 150 -25.59 -31.98 3.10
CA ASP A 150 -24.63 -32.95 2.57
C ASP A 150 -23.21 -32.35 2.56
N VAL A 151 -22.25 -33.07 3.14
CA VAL A 151 -20.84 -32.62 3.24
C VAL A 151 -20.16 -32.43 1.87
N SER A 152 -20.72 -33.01 0.81
CA SER A 152 -20.18 -32.89 -0.55
C SER A 152 -20.62 -31.63 -1.31
N GLN A 153 -21.48 -30.78 -0.70
CA GLN A 153 -22.05 -29.60 -1.36
C GLN A 153 -21.93 -28.34 -0.51
N TRP A 154 -21.78 -27.19 -1.19
CA TRP A 154 -21.89 -25.89 -0.53
C TRP A 154 -23.37 -25.59 -0.28
N ALA A 155 -23.76 -25.45 0.98
CA ALA A 155 -25.12 -25.08 1.35
C ALA A 155 -25.29 -23.57 1.35
N LYS A 156 -26.26 -23.07 0.58
CA LYS A 156 -26.65 -21.66 0.64
C LYS A 156 -27.32 -21.38 1.98
N VAL A 157 -26.78 -20.45 2.74
CA VAL A 157 -27.26 -20.19 4.10
C VAL A 157 -28.73 -19.75 4.13
N ASP A 158 -29.17 -18.92 3.18
CA ASP A 158 -30.58 -18.49 3.06
C ASP A 158 -31.58 -19.65 2.87
N THR A 159 -31.10 -20.85 2.51
CA THR A 159 -31.95 -22.04 2.34
C THR A 159 -32.11 -22.87 3.61
N LEU A 160 -31.38 -22.55 4.68
CA LEU A 160 -31.32 -23.32 5.94
C LEU A 160 -32.48 -23.01 6.92
N GLY A 161 -33.45 -22.20 6.50
CA GLY A 161 -34.76 -22.10 7.16
C GLY A 161 -34.95 -20.98 8.20
N CYS A 162 -33.94 -20.14 8.43
CA CYS A 162 -33.91 -19.09 9.47
C CYS A 162 -34.51 -17.74 9.01
N GLY A 163 -35.15 -17.72 7.84
CA GLY A 163 -35.61 -16.48 7.20
C GLY A 163 -34.49 -15.79 6.41
N SER A 164 -34.81 -14.66 5.79
CA SER A 164 -33.85 -13.95 4.93
C SER A 164 -32.82 -13.20 5.78
N ILE A 165 -31.53 -13.50 5.54
CA ILE A 165 -30.39 -12.82 6.18
C ILE A 165 -30.43 -11.31 5.90
N GLY A 166 -30.97 -10.91 4.74
CA GLY A 166 -31.16 -9.50 4.37
C GLY A 166 -31.94 -8.65 5.37
N SER A 167 -32.71 -9.26 6.28
CA SER A 167 -33.51 -8.56 7.29
C SER A 167 -32.91 -8.56 8.69
N LYS A 168 -31.77 -9.21 8.90
CA LYS A 168 -31.10 -9.39 10.18
C LYS A 168 -29.71 -8.74 10.13
N LYS A 169 -29.24 -8.21 11.26
CA LYS A 169 -27.86 -7.69 11.36
C LYS A 169 -26.85 -8.82 11.49
N SER A 170 -27.26 -9.88 12.18
CA SER A 170 -26.49 -11.10 12.39
C SER A 170 -27.46 -12.27 12.63
N GLN A 171 -27.02 -13.49 12.30
CA GLN A 171 -27.77 -14.72 12.53
C GLN A 171 -26.80 -15.87 12.85
N ASN A 172 -27.05 -16.56 13.96
CA ASN A 172 -26.26 -17.72 14.36
C ASN A 172 -26.87 -19.02 13.82
N TYR A 173 -25.98 -19.95 13.47
CA TYR A 173 -26.26 -21.30 13.02
C TYR A 173 -25.39 -22.25 13.82
N TYR A 174 -25.97 -23.26 14.44
CA TYR A 174 -25.21 -24.33 15.08
C TYR A 174 -25.06 -25.48 14.10
N VAL A 175 -23.83 -25.85 13.75
CA VAL A 175 -23.52 -26.93 12.81
C VAL A 175 -23.02 -28.13 13.60
N ASP A 176 -23.64 -29.30 13.41
CA ASP A 176 -23.23 -30.58 14.02
C ASP A 176 -22.96 -31.64 12.95
N CYS A 177 -21.68 -31.94 12.77
CA CYS A 177 -21.14 -32.95 11.87
C CYS A 177 -20.62 -34.19 12.61
N SER A 178 -20.94 -34.38 13.89
CA SER A 178 -20.40 -35.49 14.71
C SER A 178 -20.67 -36.88 14.10
N ASN A 179 -21.75 -37.01 13.33
CA ASN A 179 -22.13 -38.24 12.65
C ASN A 179 -21.21 -38.62 11.47
N VAL A 180 -20.44 -37.67 10.94
CA VAL A 180 -19.49 -37.88 9.82
C VAL A 180 -18.24 -38.61 10.30
N GLY A 181 -17.86 -38.46 11.58
CA GLY A 181 -16.77 -39.21 12.19
C GLY A 181 -15.37 -38.86 11.66
N ASP A 182 -15.19 -37.67 11.07
CA ASP A 182 -13.90 -37.14 10.64
C ASP A 182 -13.42 -36.05 11.63
N PRO A 183 -12.37 -36.30 12.44
CA PRO A 183 -11.83 -35.30 13.37
C PRO A 183 -10.93 -34.25 12.68
N SER A 184 -10.59 -34.45 11.40
CA SER A 184 -9.80 -33.52 10.60
C SER A 184 -10.66 -32.62 9.71
N MET A 185 -11.98 -32.66 9.88
CA MET A 185 -12.89 -31.85 9.07
C MET A 185 -12.83 -30.37 9.46
N HIS A 186 -13.09 -29.52 8.46
CA HIS A 186 -13.27 -28.09 8.67
C HIS A 186 -14.72 -27.70 8.38
N ILE A 187 -15.26 -26.82 9.22
CA ILE A 187 -16.53 -26.13 8.98
C ILE A 187 -16.18 -24.69 8.62
N THR A 188 -16.61 -24.27 7.44
CA THR A 188 -16.17 -23.01 6.83
C THR A 188 -17.37 -22.17 6.39
N LEU A 189 -17.39 -20.90 6.81
CA LEU A 189 -18.33 -19.90 6.30
C LEU A 189 -17.65 -19.07 5.20
N LEU A 190 -18.26 -19.07 4.02
CA LEU A 190 -17.81 -18.31 2.86
C LEU A 190 -18.84 -17.25 2.49
N TYR A 191 -18.37 -16.11 2.00
CA TYR A 191 -19.20 -15.12 1.33
C TYR A 191 -18.73 -14.97 -0.12
N GLN A 192 -19.64 -15.16 -1.07
CA GLN A 192 -19.30 -15.12 -2.49
C GLN A 192 -20.07 -14.03 -3.21
N ILE A 193 -19.36 -13.17 -3.92
CA ILE A 193 -19.91 -12.11 -4.76
C ILE A 193 -19.78 -12.54 -6.22
N GLU A 194 -20.91 -12.68 -6.91
CA GLU A 194 -20.94 -12.96 -8.35
C GLU A 194 -20.78 -11.64 -9.15
N LYS A 195 -19.67 -11.51 -9.88
CA LYS A 195 -19.47 -10.43 -10.86
C LYS A 195 -19.68 -10.98 -12.28
N PRO A 196 -19.93 -10.12 -13.30
CA PRO A 196 -20.20 -10.58 -14.66
C PRO A 196 -19.08 -11.42 -15.29
N GLU A 197 -17.84 -11.21 -14.84
CA GLU A 197 -16.64 -11.83 -15.43
C GLU A 197 -16.00 -12.89 -14.53
N TYR A 198 -16.26 -12.85 -13.21
CA TYR A 198 -15.66 -13.75 -12.22
C TYR A 198 -16.45 -13.73 -10.90
N SER A 199 -16.18 -14.67 -10.00
CA SER A 199 -16.71 -14.66 -8.63
C SER A 199 -15.59 -14.36 -7.64
N GLU A 200 -15.82 -13.44 -6.71
CA GLU A 200 -14.94 -13.22 -5.55
C GLU A 200 -15.49 -14.01 -4.37
N THR A 201 -14.65 -14.83 -3.74
CA THR A 201 -15.03 -15.60 -2.55
C THR A 201 -14.15 -15.15 -1.38
N PHE A 202 -14.80 -14.83 -0.26
CA PHE A 202 -14.18 -14.41 0.98
C PHE A 202 -14.36 -15.52 2.01
N LEU A 203 -13.27 -15.87 2.68
CA LEU A 203 -13.26 -16.75 3.85
C LEU A 203 -13.61 -15.90 5.07
N LEU A 204 -14.77 -16.16 5.70
CA LEU A 204 -15.21 -15.38 6.85
C LEU A 204 -14.86 -16.07 8.17
N GLN A 205 -15.13 -17.38 8.25
CA GLN A 205 -14.84 -18.20 9.43
C GLN A 205 -14.40 -19.59 8.96
N ASP A 206 -13.45 -20.19 9.67
CA ASP A 206 -12.96 -21.54 9.42
C ASP A 206 -12.50 -22.18 10.73
N GLU A 207 -13.05 -23.34 11.08
CA GLU A 207 -12.62 -24.09 12.25
C GLU A 207 -12.48 -25.58 11.94
N GLN A 208 -11.37 -26.17 12.37
CA GLN A 208 -11.17 -27.62 12.36
C GLN A 208 -11.97 -28.24 13.52
N ALA A 209 -13.26 -28.46 13.31
CA ALA A 209 -14.17 -28.99 14.32
C ALA A 209 -15.28 -29.84 13.70
N GLN A 210 -15.86 -30.72 14.52
CA GLN A 210 -17.06 -31.48 14.15
C GLN A 210 -18.35 -30.76 14.54
N GLN A 211 -18.25 -29.72 15.36
CA GLN A 211 -19.35 -28.89 15.80
C GLN A 211 -18.86 -27.45 15.84
N MET A 212 -19.65 -26.50 15.35
CA MET A 212 -19.27 -25.08 15.28
C MET A 212 -20.50 -24.18 15.33
N ASP A 213 -20.41 -23.08 16.09
CA ASP A 213 -21.33 -21.96 15.96
C ASP A 213 -20.85 -21.04 14.82
N VAL A 214 -21.66 -20.94 13.78
CA VAL A 214 -21.40 -20.10 12.61
C VAL A 214 -22.27 -18.86 12.68
N THR A 215 -21.64 -17.69 12.75
CA THR A 215 -22.33 -16.40 12.79
C THR A 215 -22.32 -15.76 11.41
N VAL A 216 -23.50 -15.46 10.86
CA VAL A 216 -23.64 -14.77 9.57
C VAL A 216 -24.02 -13.32 9.78
N ASP A 217 -23.05 -12.45 9.55
CA ASP A 217 -23.19 -11.00 9.70
C ASP A 217 -23.66 -10.32 8.42
N ASN A 218 -24.49 -9.31 8.57
CA ASN A 218 -25.09 -8.56 7.46
C ASN A 218 -25.56 -7.18 7.92
N ALA A 219 -24.63 -6.37 8.41
CA ALA A 219 -24.95 -5.09 9.01
C ALA A 219 -24.22 -3.92 8.36
N CYS A 220 -24.73 -2.72 8.58
CA CYS A 220 -24.14 -1.46 8.14
C CYS A 220 -24.53 -0.33 9.08
N TYR A 221 -23.88 0.82 8.93
CA TYR A 221 -24.23 2.02 9.67
C TYR A 221 -24.91 3.06 8.77
N PRO A 222 -26.01 3.70 9.23
CA PRO A 222 -26.57 4.86 8.57
C PRO A 222 -25.77 6.12 8.89
N LYS A 223 -25.98 7.19 8.13
CA LYS A 223 -25.27 8.47 8.33
C LYS A 223 -25.56 9.15 9.68
N SER A 224 -26.82 9.15 10.09
CA SER A 224 -27.29 9.89 11.26
C SER A 224 -28.44 9.17 11.97
N LEU A 225 -28.80 9.66 13.15
CA LEU A 225 -29.90 9.15 13.96
C LEU A 225 -31.20 9.00 13.15
N GLY A 226 -31.80 7.80 13.19
CA GLY A 226 -33.06 7.49 12.49
C GLY A 226 -32.92 7.25 10.98
N GLY A 227 -31.69 7.24 10.45
CA GLY A 227 -31.44 6.83 9.06
C GLY A 227 -31.74 5.34 8.86
N THR A 228 -32.33 5.01 7.72
CA THR A 228 -32.70 3.63 7.33
C THR A 228 -31.87 3.11 6.17
N ALA A 229 -30.89 3.88 5.72
CA ALA A 229 -30.05 3.55 4.57
C ALA A 229 -28.59 3.51 5.02
N CYS A 230 -27.88 2.48 4.57
CA CYS A 230 -26.45 2.34 4.81
C CYS A 230 -25.67 3.52 4.22
N ASP A 231 -24.65 3.95 4.95
CA ASP A 231 -23.69 4.96 4.54
C ASP A 231 -22.28 4.37 4.68
N LEU A 232 -21.55 4.30 3.56
CA LEU A 232 -20.26 3.61 3.51
C LEU A 232 -19.20 4.30 4.39
N GLU A 233 -19.15 5.65 4.40
CA GLU A 233 -18.18 6.37 5.24
C GLU A 233 -18.48 6.11 6.72
N SER A 234 -19.74 6.22 7.13
CA SER A 234 -20.18 5.92 8.49
C SER A 234 -19.86 4.49 8.91
N THR A 235 -20.06 3.54 8.00
CA THR A 235 -19.73 2.13 8.25
C THR A 235 -18.22 1.97 8.43
N LEU A 236 -17.39 2.48 7.52
CA LEU A 236 -15.93 2.37 7.64
C LEU A 236 -15.39 2.96 8.94
N TYR A 237 -15.81 4.17 9.35
CA TYR A 237 -15.31 4.77 10.59
C TYR A 237 -15.81 4.04 11.84
N ALA A 238 -17.09 3.63 11.89
CA ALA A 238 -17.61 2.90 13.04
C ALA A 238 -16.94 1.53 13.18
N THR A 239 -16.82 0.78 12.09
CA THR A 239 -16.13 -0.51 12.06
C THR A 239 -14.68 -0.36 12.49
N TRP A 240 -13.94 0.60 11.91
CA TRP A 240 -12.54 0.83 12.27
C TRP A 240 -12.36 1.11 13.77
N VAL A 241 -13.14 2.03 14.34
CA VAL A 241 -13.00 2.37 15.76
C VAL A 241 -13.45 1.23 16.66
N LEU A 242 -14.56 0.55 16.36
CA LEU A 242 -15.03 -0.57 17.17
C LEU A 242 -14.02 -1.73 17.12
N SER A 243 -13.45 -2.04 15.95
CA SER A 243 -12.40 -3.05 15.82
C SER A 243 -11.14 -2.68 16.59
N LEU A 244 -10.72 -1.40 16.60
CA LEU A 244 -9.60 -0.94 17.42
C LEU A 244 -9.82 -1.17 18.93
N LEU A 245 -11.06 -1.06 19.40
CA LEU A 245 -11.43 -1.29 20.80
C LEU A 245 -11.69 -2.77 21.13
N GLY A 246 -11.51 -3.68 20.17
CA GLY A 246 -11.81 -5.11 20.35
C GLY A 246 -13.31 -5.42 20.43
N GLU A 247 -14.17 -4.51 19.99
CA GLU A 247 -15.62 -4.71 19.96
C GLU A 247 -16.04 -5.56 18.75
N GLU A 248 -17.11 -6.33 18.91
CA GLU A 248 -17.67 -7.15 17.83
C GLU A 248 -18.24 -6.28 16.71
N VAL A 249 -17.96 -6.64 15.45
CA VAL A 249 -18.40 -5.89 14.26
C VAL A 249 -19.08 -6.80 13.24
N HIS A 250 -20.29 -6.42 12.78
CA HIS A 250 -21.09 -7.24 11.85
C HIS A 250 -21.13 -6.68 10.42
N THR A 251 -20.18 -5.79 10.09
CA THR A 251 -20.24 -4.95 8.90
C THR A 251 -19.36 -5.39 7.74
N ILE A 252 -18.47 -6.37 7.96
CA ILE A 252 -17.45 -6.77 6.99
C ILE A 252 -18.06 -7.17 5.63
N PRO A 253 -19.14 -7.97 5.55
CA PRO A 253 -19.72 -8.35 4.26
C PRO A 253 -20.26 -7.17 3.45
N TYR A 254 -20.83 -6.16 4.12
CA TYR A 254 -21.28 -4.92 3.47
C TYR A 254 -20.10 -4.09 2.92
N ILE A 255 -18.97 -4.07 3.64
CA ILE A 255 -17.76 -3.38 3.20
C ILE A 255 -17.16 -4.11 1.99
N GLU A 256 -17.07 -5.44 2.03
CA GLU A 256 -16.50 -6.27 0.95
C GLU A 256 -17.33 -6.21 -0.33
N GLU A 257 -18.66 -6.09 -0.25
CA GLU A 257 -19.50 -5.87 -1.43
C GLU A 257 -19.15 -4.58 -2.19
N ARG A 258 -18.59 -3.60 -1.47
CA ARG A 258 -18.34 -2.25 -1.98
C ARG A 258 -16.87 -2.02 -2.29
N LEU A 259 -16.07 -3.08 -2.43
CA LEU A 259 -14.65 -2.99 -2.79
C LEU A 259 -14.38 -2.14 -4.03
N ASN A 260 -15.25 -2.18 -5.04
CA ASN A 260 -15.11 -1.32 -6.22
C ASN A 260 -15.25 0.17 -5.88
N GLU A 261 -16.11 0.54 -4.94
CA GLU A 261 -16.26 1.93 -4.48
C GLU A 261 -15.08 2.34 -3.58
N ILE A 262 -14.62 1.42 -2.73
CA ILE A 262 -13.55 1.63 -1.74
C ILE A 262 -12.20 1.77 -2.42
N THR A 263 -11.83 0.83 -3.30
CA THR A 263 -10.53 0.80 -3.98
C THR A 263 -10.31 2.00 -4.91
N ASN A 264 -11.37 2.73 -5.27
CA ASN A 264 -11.25 3.95 -6.07
C ASN A 264 -10.98 5.23 -5.24
N ASP A 265 -11.08 5.19 -3.91
CA ASP A 265 -10.76 6.31 -3.03
C ASP A 265 -9.66 5.92 -2.02
N PRO A 266 -8.46 6.53 -2.09
CA PRO A 266 -7.37 6.22 -1.15
C PRO A 266 -7.75 6.33 0.32
N LEU A 267 -8.64 7.26 0.69
CA LEU A 267 -9.08 7.39 2.08
C LEU A 267 -9.90 6.18 2.53
N LYS A 268 -10.83 5.71 1.69
CA LYS A 268 -11.65 4.54 2.01
C LYS A 268 -10.81 3.28 2.02
N LEU A 269 -9.85 3.16 1.10
CA LEU A 269 -8.92 2.04 1.03
C LEU A 269 -7.99 2.01 2.25
N ALA A 270 -7.52 3.16 2.73
CA ALA A 270 -6.75 3.25 3.97
C ALA A 270 -7.58 2.81 5.18
N LEU A 271 -8.82 3.27 5.32
CA LEU A 271 -9.73 2.82 6.38
C LEU A 271 -9.99 1.31 6.29
N LEU A 272 -10.20 0.76 5.09
CA LEU A 272 -10.35 -0.69 4.91
C LEU A 272 -9.11 -1.45 5.35
N TYR A 273 -7.91 -0.97 5.01
CA TYR A 273 -6.68 -1.64 5.42
C TYR A 273 -6.46 -1.58 6.95
N MET A 274 -6.86 -0.48 7.60
CA MET A 274 -6.84 -0.41 9.07
C MET A 274 -7.90 -1.32 9.73
N ILE A 275 -9.02 -1.63 9.04
CA ILE A 275 -10.01 -2.62 9.52
C ILE A 275 -9.50 -4.06 9.28
N ARG A 276 -8.75 -4.28 8.19
CA ARG A 276 -8.26 -5.59 7.74
C ARG A 276 -6.74 -5.56 7.51
N PRO A 277 -5.94 -5.38 8.59
CA PRO A 277 -4.49 -5.34 8.46
C PRO A 277 -3.90 -6.68 8.01
N ASP A 278 -4.63 -7.79 8.21
CA ASP A 278 -4.31 -9.14 7.71
C ASP A 278 -4.24 -9.22 6.18
N SER A 279 -4.89 -8.29 5.46
CA SER A 279 -4.95 -8.30 4.01
C SER A 279 -3.83 -7.47 3.39
N ILE A 280 -2.67 -8.08 3.18
CA ILE A 280 -1.50 -7.49 2.49
C ILE A 280 -1.89 -6.90 1.11
N ALA A 281 -2.92 -7.47 0.47
CA ALA A 281 -3.45 -6.97 -0.79
C ALA A 281 -3.93 -5.52 -0.68
N TYR A 282 -4.68 -5.15 0.36
CA TYR A 282 -5.21 -3.78 0.49
C TYR A 282 -4.09 -2.76 0.72
N GLY A 283 -3.11 -3.08 1.56
CA GLY A 283 -1.91 -2.27 1.72
C GLY A 283 -1.15 -2.09 0.41
N SER A 284 -0.95 -3.17 -0.34
CA SER A 284 -0.30 -3.15 -1.67
C SER A 284 -1.05 -2.26 -2.67
N LEU A 285 -2.39 -2.36 -2.72
CA LEU A 285 -3.22 -1.50 -3.56
C LEU A 285 -3.15 -0.02 -3.14
N LEU A 286 -3.06 0.26 -1.84
CA LEU A 286 -2.93 1.62 -1.32
C LEU A 286 -1.60 2.24 -1.74
N MET A 287 -0.50 1.52 -1.56
CA MET A 287 0.84 1.91 -1.99
C MET A 287 0.90 2.16 -3.50
N ALA A 288 0.30 1.27 -4.31
CA ALA A 288 0.25 1.43 -5.77
C ALA A 288 -0.52 2.67 -6.25
N LYS A 289 -1.36 3.28 -5.39
CA LYS A 289 -2.09 4.52 -5.68
C LYS A 289 -1.34 5.78 -5.28
N GLN A 290 -0.20 5.65 -4.59
CA GLN A 290 0.63 6.78 -4.23
C GLN A 290 1.20 7.43 -5.50
N LYS A 291 1.15 8.75 -5.56
CA LYS A 291 1.74 9.51 -6.67
C LYS A 291 3.27 9.51 -6.50
N PRO A 292 4.06 9.73 -7.57
CA PRO A 292 5.52 9.89 -7.46
C PRO A 292 5.97 11.02 -6.51
N SER A 293 5.08 11.95 -6.19
CA SER A 293 5.31 12.98 -5.18
C SER A 293 5.29 12.45 -3.73
N GLY A 294 4.83 11.23 -3.48
CA GLY A 294 4.56 10.68 -2.14
C GLY A 294 3.13 10.93 -1.64
N SER A 295 2.30 11.63 -2.40
CA SER A 295 0.94 12.02 -1.98
C SER A 295 -0.15 11.09 -2.49
N TRP A 296 -1.28 11.05 -1.78
CA TRP A 296 -2.54 10.57 -2.34
C TRP A 296 -3.41 11.77 -2.73
N LEU A 297 -3.66 11.91 -4.03
CA LEU A 297 -4.49 12.98 -4.62
C LEU A 297 -4.00 14.41 -4.33
N ASP A 298 -2.74 14.60 -3.93
CA ASP A 298 -2.18 15.89 -3.48
C ASP A 298 -2.99 16.55 -2.34
N ASP A 299 -3.67 15.73 -1.54
CA ASP A 299 -4.53 16.18 -0.45
C ASP A 299 -3.89 15.84 0.90
N ILE A 300 -3.76 16.85 1.78
CA ILE A 300 -3.12 16.67 3.10
C ILE A 300 -3.88 15.65 3.93
N TYR A 301 -5.20 15.74 3.97
CA TYR A 301 -6.01 14.87 4.81
C TYR A 301 -5.91 13.43 4.33
N LYS A 302 -6.13 13.19 3.03
CA LYS A 302 -6.05 11.85 2.46
C LYS A 302 -4.65 11.26 2.57
N THR A 303 -3.61 12.06 2.34
CA THR A 303 -2.23 11.58 2.42
C THR A 303 -1.87 11.21 3.85
N SER A 304 -2.29 12.02 4.84
CA SER A 304 -2.01 11.75 6.25
C SER A 304 -2.76 10.51 6.77
N ILE A 305 -4.04 10.35 6.44
CA ILE A 305 -4.78 9.14 6.83
C ILE A 305 -4.26 7.90 6.10
N ALA A 306 -3.88 8.02 4.82
CA ALA A 306 -3.31 6.90 4.07
C ALA A 306 -1.95 6.47 4.62
N SER A 307 -1.09 7.40 5.05
CA SER A 307 0.19 7.04 5.67
C SER A 307 0.01 6.37 7.03
N LEU A 308 -1.02 6.73 7.80
CA LEU A 308 -1.32 6.10 9.09
C LEU A 308 -1.72 4.62 8.96
N ALA A 309 -2.27 4.24 7.81
CA ALA A 309 -2.60 2.84 7.55
C ALA A 309 -1.38 1.99 7.18
N LEU A 310 -0.22 2.60 6.89
CA LEU A 310 0.97 1.89 6.43
C LEU A 310 1.93 1.59 7.57
N VAL A 311 2.68 0.50 7.43
CA VAL A 311 3.79 0.17 8.33
C VAL A 311 4.81 1.31 8.29
N SER A 312 5.20 1.75 9.48
CA SER A 312 6.27 2.73 9.66
C SER A 312 7.54 2.26 8.95
N ASN A 313 8.28 3.18 8.34
CA ASN A 313 9.50 2.91 7.54
C ASN A 313 9.31 2.28 6.15
N SER A 314 8.10 1.88 5.74
CA SER A 314 7.89 1.53 4.34
C SER A 314 8.20 2.71 3.40
N ASP A 315 8.73 2.45 2.20
CA ASP A 315 9.03 3.50 1.21
C ASP A 315 7.83 4.42 0.96
N SER A 316 6.63 3.84 0.89
CA SER A 316 5.40 4.61 0.72
C SER A 316 5.12 5.50 1.94
N TYR A 317 5.30 5.00 3.16
CA TYR A 317 5.19 5.82 4.37
C TYR A 317 6.22 6.96 4.37
N LEU A 318 7.50 6.67 4.10
CA LEU A 318 8.59 7.67 4.09
C LEU A 318 8.37 8.74 3.02
N ASN A 319 7.92 8.36 1.82
CA ASN A 319 7.58 9.29 0.76
C ASN A 319 6.40 10.20 1.15
N ALA A 320 5.40 9.64 1.83
CA ALA A 320 4.24 10.38 2.30
C ALA A 320 4.60 11.39 3.39
N THR A 321 5.33 10.97 4.42
CA THR A 321 5.75 11.85 5.52
C THR A 321 6.67 12.96 5.02
N LYS A 322 7.62 12.65 4.13
CA LYS A 322 8.44 13.66 3.44
C LYS A 322 7.58 14.66 2.67
N TRP A 323 6.59 14.20 1.91
CA TRP A 323 5.68 15.09 1.20
C TRP A 323 4.86 15.96 2.16
N ILE A 324 4.34 15.40 3.24
CA ILE A 324 3.58 16.14 4.27
C ILE A 324 4.46 17.24 4.88
N GLN A 325 5.70 16.92 5.29
CA GLN A 325 6.64 17.90 5.84
C GLN A 325 6.92 19.04 4.84
N LEU A 326 7.13 18.72 3.56
CA LEU A 326 7.38 19.70 2.50
C LEU A 326 6.17 20.62 2.22
N LYS A 327 4.95 20.17 2.54
CA LYS A 327 3.72 20.96 2.36
C LYS A 327 3.39 21.87 3.52
N ARG A 328 4.11 21.77 4.64
CA ARG A 328 3.95 22.68 5.76
C ARG A 328 4.30 24.11 5.34
N ASP A 329 3.43 25.06 5.63
CA ASP A 329 3.71 26.47 5.38
C ASP A 329 4.82 26.95 6.33
N LYS A 330 5.85 27.60 5.77
CA LYS A 330 7.05 28.02 6.52
C LYS A 330 6.82 29.25 7.41
N LYS A 331 5.69 29.95 7.26
CA LYS A 331 5.38 31.18 8.00
C LYS A 331 4.50 30.90 9.21
N ASP A 332 3.46 30.10 9.03
CA ASP A 332 2.51 29.78 10.10
C ASP A 332 2.71 28.38 10.71
N PHE A 333 3.57 27.55 10.10
CA PHE A 333 3.87 26.19 10.54
C PHE A 333 2.66 25.25 10.51
N THR A 334 1.69 25.50 9.63
CA THR A 334 0.46 24.71 9.51
C THR A 334 0.30 24.09 8.12
N TRP A 335 -0.75 23.27 7.97
CA TRP A 335 -1.20 22.78 6.67
C TRP A 335 -2.45 23.53 6.22
N ASN A 336 -2.23 24.66 5.53
CA ASN A 336 -3.26 25.55 4.99
C ASN A 336 -4.14 26.23 6.06
N GLN A 337 -3.63 26.45 7.28
CA GLN A 337 -4.35 27.04 8.42
C GLN A 337 -5.65 26.30 8.78
N LYS A 338 -5.73 25.01 8.43
CA LYS A 338 -6.86 24.15 8.75
C LYS A 338 -6.51 23.27 9.93
N ILE A 339 -7.36 23.31 10.96
CA ILE A 339 -7.21 22.51 12.18
C ILE A 339 -7.15 21.03 11.82
N ILE A 340 -8.14 20.55 11.05
CA ILE A 340 -8.20 19.13 10.64
C ILE A 340 -6.93 18.67 9.91
N ASN A 341 -6.44 19.44 8.93
CA ASN A 341 -5.24 19.09 8.17
C ASN A 341 -3.99 19.11 9.05
N THR A 342 -3.89 20.09 9.95
CA THR A 342 -2.74 20.22 10.84
C THR A 342 -2.72 19.09 11.86
N ALA A 343 -3.87 18.76 12.43
CA ALA A 343 -4.01 17.65 13.36
C ALA A 343 -3.64 16.30 12.72
N VAL A 344 -4.25 15.94 11.58
CA VAL A 344 -3.95 14.64 10.94
C VAL A 344 -2.53 14.57 10.40
N ALA A 345 -1.96 15.67 9.91
CA ALA A 345 -0.56 15.71 9.49
C ALA A 345 0.39 15.49 10.67
N LEU A 346 0.12 16.09 11.83
CA LEU A 346 0.90 15.88 13.04
C LEU A 346 0.80 14.44 13.54
N ILE A 347 -0.40 13.85 13.53
CA ILE A 347 -0.59 12.43 13.85
C ILE A 347 0.20 11.55 12.88
N ALA A 348 0.10 11.80 11.56
CA ALA A 348 0.84 11.02 10.55
C ALA A 348 2.37 11.12 10.65
N LEU A 349 2.89 12.22 11.21
CA LEU A 349 4.33 12.44 11.32
C LEU A 349 4.92 11.98 12.66
N HIS A 350 4.14 12.01 13.75
CA HIS A 350 4.66 11.90 15.12
C HIS A 350 3.71 11.23 16.12
N GLY A 351 2.54 10.77 15.67
CA GLY A 351 1.54 10.18 16.55
C GLY A 351 1.19 8.75 16.15
N THR A 352 0.57 8.04 17.07
CA THR A 352 -0.16 6.81 16.80
C THR A 352 -1.64 7.07 17.05
N ILE A 353 -2.51 6.40 16.31
CA ILE A 353 -3.94 6.30 16.67
C ILE A 353 -4.13 4.87 17.17
N ASP A 354 -3.43 4.53 18.25
CA ASP A 354 -3.64 3.26 18.91
C ASP A 354 -4.16 3.56 20.31
N SER A 355 -5.34 3.03 20.61
CA SER A 355 -6.09 3.38 21.79
C SER A 355 -5.59 2.67 23.04
N THR A 356 -4.62 1.78 22.88
CA THR A 356 -4.20 0.89 23.93
C THR A 356 -2.78 0.42 23.66
N SER A 357 -1.91 0.61 24.65
CA SER A 357 -0.93 -0.41 25.05
C SER A 357 -1.67 -1.69 25.50
N ILE A 358 -2.56 -2.23 24.66
CA ILE A 358 -3.11 -3.58 24.77
C ILE A 358 -1.97 -4.40 24.20
N ASP A 359 -1.24 -4.99 25.14
CA ASP A 359 -0.72 -6.34 25.02
C ASP A 359 -1.75 -7.20 24.27
N LEU A 360 -1.62 -7.23 22.95
CA LEU A 360 -2.42 -8.06 22.05
C LEU A 360 -1.95 -9.51 22.13
N GLY A 361 -1.26 -9.98 23.18
CA GLY A 361 -0.69 -11.33 23.19
C GLY A 361 0.17 -11.62 21.95
N MET A 362 0.64 -10.56 21.29
CA MET A 362 1.63 -10.46 20.26
C MET A 362 2.54 -9.38 20.84
N GLY A 363 3.78 -9.75 21.17
CA GLY A 363 4.73 -8.91 21.89
C GLY A 363 4.77 -7.49 21.34
N GLU A 364 4.95 -6.54 22.25
CA GLU A 364 5.18 -5.14 21.96
C GLU A 364 6.01 -4.99 20.68
N ASN A 365 5.40 -4.44 19.61
CA ASN A 365 6.18 -3.90 18.51
C ASN A 365 6.72 -2.53 18.94
N VAL A 366 7.45 -2.48 20.05
CA VAL A 366 8.46 -1.46 20.21
C VAL A 366 9.56 -1.88 19.24
N ILE A 367 9.91 -1.00 18.31
CA ILE A 367 10.93 -1.31 17.33
C ILE A 367 12.26 -1.43 18.09
N GLU A 368 12.95 -2.56 17.94
CA GLU A 368 14.28 -2.74 18.49
C GLU A 368 15.25 -1.73 17.85
N ILE A 369 15.96 -0.95 18.68
CA ILE A 369 17.04 -0.07 18.24
C ILE A 369 18.30 -0.92 18.24
N CYS A 370 18.66 -1.41 17.06
CA CYS A 370 19.66 -2.46 16.85
C CYS A 370 21.13 -2.11 17.19
N ASP A 371 21.40 -1.02 17.90
CA ASP A 371 22.75 -0.55 18.25
C ASP A 371 22.88 0.14 19.62
N ASP A 372 21.89 0.04 20.51
CA ASP A 372 21.84 0.80 21.76
C ASP A 372 22.17 -0.01 23.03
N GLY A 373 22.25 -1.35 22.92
CA GLY A 373 22.59 -2.25 24.02
C GLY A 373 21.44 -2.53 24.99
N THR A 374 20.20 -2.23 24.59
CA THR A 374 18.99 -2.37 25.40
C THR A 374 17.95 -3.16 24.61
N ASP A 375 17.34 -4.14 25.26
CA ASP A 375 16.13 -4.81 24.78
C ASP A 375 14.99 -3.78 24.79
N ASN A 376 14.76 -3.11 23.66
CA ASN A 376 13.76 -2.06 23.56
C ASN A 376 12.35 -2.62 23.42
N ASN A 377 12.22 -3.86 22.93
CA ASN A 377 10.95 -4.55 22.76
C ASN A 377 10.60 -5.55 23.88
N ASP A 378 11.46 -5.61 24.91
CA ASP A 378 11.36 -6.46 26.10
C ASP A 378 11.14 -7.97 25.75
N ASP A 379 11.59 -8.41 24.57
CA ASP A 379 11.45 -9.80 24.08
C ASP A 379 12.57 -10.75 24.58
N SER A 380 13.46 -10.20 25.40
CA SER A 380 14.68 -10.81 25.97
C SER A 380 15.84 -10.99 25.01
N LEU A 381 15.76 -10.41 23.81
CA LEU A 381 16.83 -10.31 22.84
C LEU A 381 17.28 -8.84 22.76
N ILE A 382 18.57 -8.62 22.55
CA ILE A 382 19.16 -7.28 22.58
C ILE A 382 19.90 -7.07 21.25
N ASP A 383 19.66 -5.93 20.60
CA ASP A 383 20.31 -5.52 19.36
C ASP A 383 20.27 -6.64 18.29
N CYS A 384 21.42 -7.10 17.80
CA CYS A 384 21.52 -8.09 16.73
C CYS A 384 21.19 -9.53 17.15
N ASP A 385 20.98 -9.79 18.44
CA ASP A 385 20.40 -11.05 18.88
C ASP A 385 18.88 -11.07 18.61
N ASP A 386 18.27 -9.92 18.32
CA ASP A 386 16.87 -9.76 17.94
C ASP A 386 16.64 -10.05 16.43
N PRO A 387 15.73 -10.99 16.07
CA PRO A 387 15.38 -11.30 14.69
C PRO A 387 14.85 -10.11 13.88
N GLU A 388 14.23 -9.12 14.52
CA GLU A 388 13.73 -7.90 13.89
C GLU A 388 14.86 -6.99 13.40
N CYS A 389 16.05 -7.12 13.99
CA CYS A 389 17.29 -6.43 13.58
C CYS A 389 18.04 -7.09 12.42
N SER A 390 17.53 -8.21 11.89
CA SER A 390 18.21 -8.98 10.81
C SER A 390 18.48 -8.22 9.52
N SER A 391 17.79 -7.10 9.29
CA SER A 391 18.00 -6.21 8.13
C SER A 391 18.62 -4.86 8.48
N ASP A 392 18.90 -4.59 9.75
CA ASP A 392 19.49 -3.34 10.19
C ASP A 392 20.98 -3.26 9.83
N LEU A 393 21.43 -2.10 9.38
CA LEU A 393 22.81 -1.88 8.95
C LEU A 393 23.84 -2.08 10.09
N ALA A 394 23.40 -1.95 11.36
CA ALA A 394 24.22 -2.26 12.54
C ALA A 394 24.47 -3.76 12.72
N CYS A 395 23.57 -4.61 12.20
CA CYS A 395 23.58 -6.06 12.36
C CYS A 395 23.94 -6.84 11.10
N VAL A 396 23.94 -6.17 9.94
CA VAL A 396 24.48 -6.72 8.70
C VAL A 396 26.02 -6.62 8.75
N CYS A 397 26.68 -7.76 8.90
CA CYS A 397 28.14 -7.90 8.87
C CYS A 397 28.68 -7.36 7.51
N ASP A 398 29.42 -6.23 7.50
CA ASP A 398 30.06 -5.66 6.29
C ASP A 398 31.21 -6.57 5.84
N ILE A 399 30.88 -7.49 4.93
CA ILE A 399 31.79 -8.49 4.35
C ILE A 399 33.00 -7.87 3.62
N THR A 400 32.97 -6.58 3.29
CA THR A 400 34.12 -5.90 2.65
C THR A 400 35.22 -5.51 3.64
N LYS A 401 34.95 -5.56 4.95
CA LYS A 401 35.92 -5.17 6.00
C LYS A 401 36.36 -6.31 6.90
N ASN A 402 35.70 -7.47 6.86
CA ASN A 402 36.06 -8.65 7.65
C ASN A 402 36.22 -8.35 9.17
N GLU A 403 35.41 -7.44 9.70
CA GLU A 403 35.38 -7.06 11.12
C GLU A 403 33.92 -7.11 11.63
N CYS A 404 33.63 -7.92 12.64
CA CYS A 404 32.37 -7.86 13.38
C CYS A 404 32.35 -6.60 14.28
N ALA A 405 31.16 -5.99 14.46
CA ALA A 405 30.99 -4.67 15.10
C ALA A 405 31.56 -4.56 16.53
N SER A 406 31.81 -5.66 17.25
CA SER A 406 32.79 -5.63 18.33
C SER A 406 33.45 -7.00 18.61
N ASN A 407 34.77 -7.06 18.46
CA ASN A 407 35.58 -8.21 18.87
C ASN A 407 35.66 -8.37 20.42
N SER A 408 35.09 -7.43 21.19
CA SER A 408 35.14 -7.39 22.64
C SER A 408 34.28 -8.45 23.32
N ASP A 409 33.18 -8.87 22.71
CA ASP A 409 32.25 -9.81 23.35
C ASP A 409 32.76 -11.25 23.36
N CYS A 410 33.44 -11.71 22.31
CA CYS A 410 34.07 -13.04 22.36
C CYS A 410 35.30 -13.06 23.28
N MET A 411 35.99 -11.92 23.50
CA MET A 411 37.06 -11.83 24.50
C MET A 411 36.56 -11.93 25.95
N SER A 412 35.30 -11.54 26.21
CA SER A 412 34.68 -11.64 27.54
C SER A 412 34.38 -13.08 27.97
N LYS A 413 34.15 -14.00 27.00
CA LYS A 413 33.95 -15.44 27.22
C LYS A 413 35.26 -16.24 27.31
N GLY A 414 36.40 -15.56 27.16
CA GLY A 414 37.75 -16.09 27.29
C GLY A 414 38.49 -16.14 25.95
N ASN A 415 39.83 -16.19 26.00
CA ASN A 415 40.73 -16.10 24.85
C ASN A 415 40.65 -17.28 23.86
N ASP A 416 39.65 -18.16 24.02
CA ASP A 416 39.50 -19.43 23.31
C ASP A 416 38.17 -19.44 22.52
N TYR A 417 37.68 -18.26 22.11
CA TYR A 417 36.49 -18.09 21.27
C TYR A 417 36.80 -17.15 20.10
N THR A 418 36.33 -17.50 18.91
CA THR A 418 36.43 -16.70 17.68
C THR A 418 35.05 -16.46 17.10
N CYS A 419 34.84 -15.30 16.50
CA CYS A 419 33.60 -14.97 15.80
C CYS A 419 33.57 -15.72 14.47
N ASP A 420 32.53 -16.52 14.24
CA ASP A 420 32.26 -17.12 12.93
C ASP A 420 31.63 -16.07 12.03
N SER A 421 32.31 -15.69 10.94
CA SER A 421 31.87 -14.63 10.03
C SER A 421 30.60 -14.98 9.24
N LEU A 422 30.21 -16.26 9.19
CA LEU A 422 29.03 -16.69 8.46
C LEU A 422 27.76 -16.73 9.34
N SER A 423 27.92 -16.90 10.66
CA SER A 423 26.81 -16.97 11.61
C SER A 423 26.81 -15.82 12.63
N CYS A 424 27.85 -14.98 12.63
CA CYS A 424 28.14 -13.93 13.61
C CYS A 424 27.95 -14.43 15.08
N THR A 425 28.29 -15.70 15.38
CA THR A 425 28.27 -16.32 16.74
C THR A 425 29.67 -16.60 17.31
N CYS A 426 29.83 -16.53 18.65
CA CYS A 426 31.10 -16.90 19.31
C CYS A 426 31.25 -18.42 19.42
N VAL A 427 32.14 -18.99 18.62
CA VAL A 427 32.46 -20.43 18.65
C VAL A 427 33.76 -20.64 19.38
N LYS A 428 33.86 -21.71 20.18
CA LYS A 428 35.11 -22.02 20.89
C LYS A 428 36.19 -22.36 19.86
N SER A 429 37.31 -21.67 19.89
CA SER A 429 38.39 -21.83 18.92
C SER A 429 39.05 -23.20 19.04
N SER A 430 38.50 -24.18 18.33
CA SER A 430 39.20 -25.43 18.02
C SER A 430 40.24 -25.12 16.94
N CYS A 431 41.46 -24.86 17.37
CA CYS A 431 42.61 -24.75 16.48
C CYS A 431 42.84 -26.11 15.80
N SER A 432 42.63 -26.22 14.49
CA SER A 432 43.07 -27.37 13.70
C SER A 432 43.18 -27.00 12.21
N ILE A 433 44.33 -26.44 11.83
CA ILE A 433 44.87 -26.77 10.51
C ILE A 433 45.47 -28.16 10.65
N LEU A 434 44.95 -29.14 9.90
CA LEU A 434 45.70 -30.22 9.25
C LEU A 434 44.77 -31.00 8.31
N THR A 435 45.25 -31.17 7.10
CA THR A 435 44.64 -31.74 5.91
C THR A 435 44.87 -33.26 5.75
N ASP A 436 43.91 -33.86 5.04
CA ASP A 436 43.97 -34.96 4.06
C ASP A 436 44.13 -36.44 4.46
N GLU A 437 43.30 -37.24 3.77
CA GLU A 437 43.53 -38.61 3.29
C GLU A 437 44.12 -39.66 4.26
N CYS A 438 43.22 -40.47 4.83
CA CYS A 438 43.47 -41.86 5.18
C CYS A 438 42.58 -42.76 4.29
N GLU A 439 43.01 -43.08 3.07
CA GLU A 439 42.45 -44.23 2.35
C GLU A 439 43.22 -45.51 2.73
N SER A 440 42.60 -46.39 3.54
CA SER A 440 42.52 -47.84 3.26
C SER A 440 41.74 -48.58 4.35
N ASP A 441 40.77 -49.38 3.91
CA ASP A 441 39.88 -50.24 4.71
C ASP A 441 40.63 -51.41 5.38
N SER A 442 41.54 -51.19 6.34
CA SER A 442 42.17 -52.35 6.99
C SER A 442 42.64 -52.30 8.44
N ASP A 443 42.31 -51.32 9.28
CA ASP A 443 42.66 -51.40 10.72
C ASP A 443 41.58 -50.85 11.68
N CYS A 444 40.31 -51.25 11.46
CA CYS A 444 39.29 -51.20 12.51
C CYS A 444 39.36 -52.47 13.38
N ILE A 445 39.66 -52.35 14.69
CA ILE A 445 39.45 -53.42 15.67
C ILE A 445 38.11 -53.23 16.37
N THR A 446 37.30 -54.28 16.36
CA THR A 446 35.94 -54.34 16.92
C THR A 446 35.96 -54.49 18.44
N ILE A 447 35.15 -53.69 19.15
CA ILE A 447 34.59 -54.04 20.46
C ILE A 447 33.08 -53.77 20.42
N TYR A 448 32.28 -54.73 20.90
CA TYR A 448 30.82 -54.75 20.88
C TYR A 448 30.18 -53.41 21.28
N GLY A 449 29.48 -52.72 20.36
CA GLY A 449 28.65 -51.55 20.69
C GLY A 449 28.29 -50.57 19.57
N GLY A 450 29.10 -50.45 18.50
CA GLY A 450 28.70 -49.78 17.24
C GLY A 450 28.86 -48.25 17.15
N ASP A 451 29.75 -47.64 17.94
CA ASP A 451 30.20 -46.24 17.77
C ASP A 451 31.71 -46.23 17.47
N TYR A 452 32.17 -45.43 16.50
CA TYR A 452 33.59 -45.39 16.08
C TYR A 452 34.27 -44.13 16.64
N SER A 453 35.38 -44.29 17.37
CA SER A 453 36.21 -43.19 17.87
C SER A 453 37.67 -43.40 17.47
N CYS A 454 38.30 -42.40 16.84
CA CYS A 454 39.72 -42.37 16.48
C CYS A 454 40.45 -41.23 17.23
N ASP A 455 41.64 -41.52 17.79
CA ASP A 455 42.54 -40.59 18.52
C ASP A 455 43.71 -40.14 17.57
N PRO A 456 44.20 -38.88 17.60
CA PRO A 456 44.75 -38.21 16.42
C PRO A 456 46.24 -37.87 16.55
N ILE A 457 47.16 -38.68 16.02
CA ILE A 457 48.56 -38.26 15.78
C ILE A 457 49.13 -39.00 14.54
N LEU A 458 49.08 -38.30 13.39
CA LEU A 458 49.84 -38.44 12.10
C LEU A 458 48.92 -38.49 10.87
N CYS A 459 48.90 -37.40 10.07
CA CYS A 459 49.04 -37.37 8.59
C CYS A 459 48.81 -35.93 8.05
N THR A 460 49.34 -35.64 6.85
CA THR A 460 49.38 -34.32 6.14
C THR A 460 49.14 -34.56 4.64
N CYS A 461 48.44 -33.67 3.92
CA CYS A 461 48.61 -33.44 2.46
C CYS A 461 48.07 -32.08 1.94
N GLN A 462 48.32 -31.73 0.68
CA GLN A 462 48.03 -30.44 0.02
C GLN A 462 46.77 -30.51 -0.86
N GLY A 463 45.93 -29.46 -0.87
CA GLY A 463 44.81 -29.32 -1.81
C GLY A 463 45.17 -28.59 -3.13
N PRO A 464 44.45 -28.84 -4.25
CA PRO A 464 44.42 -27.99 -5.44
C PRO A 464 43.22 -27.04 -5.43
N GLU A 465 43.45 -25.82 -5.94
CA GLU A 465 42.49 -24.73 -6.07
C GLU A 465 41.42 -25.00 -7.13
N THR A 466 40.19 -24.52 -6.89
CA THR A 466 39.24 -24.14 -7.94
C THR A 466 38.25 -23.13 -7.33
N PRO A 467 38.24 -21.85 -7.76
CA PRO A 467 37.26 -20.87 -7.30
C PRO A 467 35.92 -21.07 -8.05
N SER A 468 34.84 -20.85 -7.31
CA SER A 468 33.47 -20.75 -7.81
C SER A 468 33.28 -19.42 -8.54
N GLN A 469 32.76 -19.46 -9.77
CA GLN A 469 32.41 -18.26 -10.52
C GLN A 469 31.21 -17.55 -9.89
N GLU A 470 31.45 -16.38 -9.28
CA GLU A 470 30.43 -15.35 -9.10
C GLU A 470 30.30 -14.49 -10.38
N LEU A 471 29.20 -13.74 -10.49
CA LEU A 471 28.79 -13.02 -11.71
C LEU A 471 29.46 -11.64 -11.75
N GLU A 472 30.20 -11.32 -12.83
CA GLU A 472 30.90 -10.04 -13.04
C GLU A 472 29.94 -8.90 -13.43
N ILE A 473 30.12 -7.69 -12.87
CA ILE A 473 29.38 -6.46 -13.21
C ILE A 473 30.26 -5.58 -14.12
N CYS A 474 29.91 -5.53 -15.40
CA CYS A 474 30.81 -5.03 -16.44
C CYS A 474 30.98 -3.50 -16.58
N ASP A 475 30.59 -2.71 -15.59
CA ASP A 475 30.67 -1.24 -15.62
C ASP A 475 30.95 -0.54 -14.29
N ASP A 476 31.53 -1.25 -13.31
CA ASP A 476 31.74 -0.75 -11.95
C ASP A 476 33.22 -0.57 -11.53
N GLU A 477 34.18 -0.85 -12.43
CA GLU A 477 35.63 -0.76 -12.20
C GLU A 477 36.15 -1.70 -11.10
N THR A 478 35.42 -2.77 -10.77
CA THR A 478 35.75 -3.77 -9.75
C THR A 478 35.85 -5.16 -10.36
N ASP A 479 36.72 -6.01 -9.81
CA ASP A 479 36.81 -7.45 -10.13
C ASP A 479 35.83 -8.16 -9.19
N ASN A 480 34.58 -8.36 -9.62
CA ASN A 480 33.53 -8.90 -8.74
C ASN A 480 33.61 -10.42 -8.59
N ASN A 481 34.30 -11.11 -9.50
CA ASN A 481 34.50 -12.55 -9.46
C ASN A 481 35.88 -12.98 -8.93
N ASP A 482 36.75 -12.02 -8.58
CA ASP A 482 38.12 -12.16 -8.08
C ASP A 482 39.04 -13.01 -9.00
N ASP A 483 38.80 -12.99 -10.31
CA ASP A 483 39.58 -13.75 -11.30
C ASP A 483 40.85 -13.02 -11.78
N GLY A 484 41.00 -11.75 -11.38
CA GLY A 484 42.11 -10.86 -11.69
C GLY A 484 41.88 -9.96 -12.90
N LEU A 485 40.69 -9.98 -13.51
CA LEU A 485 40.26 -9.11 -14.60
C LEU A 485 39.13 -8.18 -14.11
N ILE A 486 38.93 -7.05 -14.79
CA ILE A 486 37.94 -6.03 -14.37
C ILE A 486 37.14 -5.59 -15.59
N ASP A 487 35.81 -5.48 -15.44
CA ASP A 487 34.88 -4.96 -16.45
C ASP A 487 35.11 -5.57 -17.85
N CYS A 488 35.25 -4.74 -18.88
CA CYS A 488 35.44 -5.15 -20.27
C CYS A 488 36.80 -5.80 -20.57
N ASP A 489 37.73 -5.80 -19.62
CA ASP A 489 38.96 -6.59 -19.71
C ASP A 489 38.73 -8.03 -19.18
N ASP A 490 37.61 -8.29 -18.50
CA ASP A 490 37.12 -9.63 -18.10
C ASP A 490 36.39 -10.33 -19.27
N SER A 491 36.70 -11.62 -19.45
CA SER A 491 36.07 -12.48 -20.44
C SER A 491 34.61 -12.80 -20.17
N ASP A 492 34.17 -12.74 -18.91
CA ASP A 492 32.77 -12.94 -18.52
C ASP A 492 31.88 -11.76 -18.94
N CYS A 493 32.49 -10.61 -19.29
CA CYS A 493 31.83 -9.42 -19.84
C CYS A 493 31.72 -9.39 -21.38
N GLU A 494 32.06 -10.49 -22.06
CA GLU A 494 31.97 -10.58 -23.53
C GLU A 494 30.51 -10.52 -24.01
N GLY A 495 30.11 -9.35 -24.52
CA GLY A 495 28.77 -9.08 -25.05
C GLY A 495 27.89 -8.17 -24.18
N ASP A 496 28.44 -7.65 -23.07
CA ASP A 496 27.73 -6.68 -22.26
C ASP A 496 27.57 -5.32 -23.00
N PRO A 497 26.38 -4.68 -22.98
CA PRO A 497 26.15 -3.37 -23.58
C PRO A 497 27.11 -2.26 -23.11
N ALA A 498 27.66 -2.35 -21.91
CA ALA A 498 28.69 -1.44 -21.39
C ALA A 498 30.00 -1.53 -22.21
N CYS A 499 30.34 -2.74 -22.67
CA CYS A 499 31.57 -3.06 -23.39
C CYS A 499 31.45 -2.91 -24.91
N GLU A 500 30.24 -2.82 -25.47
CA GLU A 500 30.02 -2.51 -26.89
C GLU A 500 30.19 -1.00 -27.24
N GLY A 501 30.69 -0.18 -26.30
CA GLY A 501 30.68 1.28 -26.35
C GLY A 501 31.89 1.99 -26.98
N GLY A 502 32.77 1.30 -27.70
CA GLY A 502 33.89 1.95 -28.39
C GLY A 502 33.46 2.72 -29.65
N SER A 503 33.38 4.07 -29.59
CA SER A 503 33.37 5.00 -30.74
C SER A 503 32.01 5.48 -31.29
N GLY A 504 30.91 5.45 -30.53
CA GLY A 504 29.64 6.07 -30.98
C GLY A 504 29.64 7.61 -30.96
N TRP A 505 30.17 8.21 -29.88
CA TRP A 505 30.16 9.66 -29.70
C TRP A 505 31.18 10.40 -30.58
N VAL A 506 32.26 9.72 -30.99
CA VAL A 506 33.26 10.27 -31.93
C VAL A 506 32.64 10.47 -33.31
N TRP A 507 31.83 9.52 -33.79
CA TRP A 507 31.07 9.68 -35.03
C TRP A 507 29.98 10.76 -34.91
N ALA A 508 29.34 10.91 -33.75
CA ALA A 508 28.39 12.00 -33.51
C ALA A 508 29.07 13.38 -33.60
N LEU A 509 30.29 13.53 -33.05
CA LEU A 509 31.07 14.77 -33.19
C LEU A 509 31.54 15.03 -34.63
N ILE A 510 31.92 13.99 -35.38
CA ILE A 510 32.28 14.12 -36.80
C ILE A 510 31.05 14.53 -37.63
N PHE A 511 29.88 13.95 -37.37
CA PHE A 511 28.64 14.36 -38.03
C PHE A 511 28.24 15.80 -37.68
N ILE A 512 28.39 16.22 -36.41
CA ILE A 512 28.15 17.61 -36.00
C ILE A 512 29.13 18.57 -36.68
N LEU A 513 30.40 18.20 -36.85
CA LEU A 513 31.39 19.00 -37.56
C LEU A 513 31.15 19.05 -39.08
N LEU A 514 30.71 17.95 -39.70
CA LEU A 514 30.37 17.93 -41.13
C LEU A 514 29.08 18.71 -41.43
N ILE A 515 28.07 18.60 -40.56
CA ILE A 515 26.82 19.36 -40.68
C ILE A 515 27.07 20.84 -40.37
N GLY A 516 27.86 21.16 -39.34
CA GLY A 516 28.24 22.52 -38.97
C GLY A 516 29.15 23.21 -39.99
N GLY A 517 30.08 22.48 -40.60
CA GLY A 517 30.92 22.94 -41.70
C GLY A 517 30.13 23.20 -42.99
N GLY A 518 29.16 22.33 -43.30
CA GLY A 518 28.24 22.54 -44.42
C GLY A 518 27.30 23.74 -44.21
N PHE A 519 26.79 23.91 -42.98
CA PHE A 519 25.89 25.02 -42.64
C PHE A 519 26.60 26.37 -42.66
N SER A 520 27.84 26.45 -42.17
CA SER A 520 28.61 27.70 -42.18
C SER A 520 28.99 28.14 -43.60
N GLY A 521 29.29 27.19 -44.50
CA GLY A 521 29.50 27.47 -45.93
C GLY A 521 28.21 27.93 -46.65
N PHE A 522 27.08 27.27 -46.40
CA PHE A 522 25.78 27.66 -46.98
C PHE A 522 25.30 29.04 -46.45
N TYR A 523 25.51 29.31 -45.17
CA TYR A 523 25.18 30.58 -44.53
C TYR A 523 26.02 31.74 -45.09
N TYR A 524 27.33 31.56 -45.27
CA TYR A 524 28.20 32.60 -45.80
C TYR A 524 27.87 32.97 -47.27
N VAL A 525 27.57 31.98 -48.11
CA VAL A 525 27.26 32.21 -49.54
C VAL A 525 25.88 32.85 -49.75
N ASN A 526 24.87 32.45 -48.98
CA ASN A 526 23.50 32.92 -49.22
C ASN A 526 23.08 34.15 -48.40
N TYR A 527 23.64 34.39 -47.21
CA TYR A 527 23.17 35.50 -46.36
C TYR A 527 24.09 36.72 -46.39
N ILE A 528 25.42 36.53 -46.40
CA ILE A 528 26.35 37.68 -46.42
C ILE A 528 26.53 38.25 -47.84
N LYS A 529 26.58 37.39 -48.88
CA LYS A 529 26.80 37.86 -50.26
C LYS A 529 25.54 38.41 -50.95
N LYS A 530 24.34 38.07 -50.50
CA LYS A 530 23.06 38.48 -51.13
C LYS A 530 22.25 39.51 -50.33
N GLY A 531 22.78 40.00 -49.20
CA GLY A 531 22.20 41.14 -48.48
C GLY A 531 20.79 40.92 -47.93
N LYS A 532 20.45 39.69 -47.51
CA LYS A 532 19.14 39.40 -46.89
C LYS A 532 19.23 39.46 -45.37
N GLY A 533 18.25 40.11 -44.75
CA GLY A 533 18.18 40.34 -43.30
C GLY A 533 17.72 39.11 -42.51
N PHE A 534 18.01 39.13 -41.20
CA PHE A 534 17.75 38.05 -40.25
C PHE A 534 16.28 37.62 -40.13
N SER A 535 15.32 38.45 -40.54
CA SER A 535 13.89 38.10 -40.54
C SER A 535 13.54 37.02 -41.55
N ASP A 536 14.21 36.98 -42.70
CA ASP A 536 13.94 36.01 -43.75
C ASP A 536 14.45 34.61 -43.37
N PHE A 537 15.55 34.58 -42.60
CA PHE A 537 16.13 33.34 -42.06
C PHE A 537 15.18 32.60 -41.12
N LYS A 538 14.44 33.32 -40.28
CA LYS A 538 13.51 32.72 -39.32
C LYS A 538 12.33 32.01 -40.01
N ASN A 539 11.89 32.53 -41.15
CA ASN A 539 10.81 31.92 -41.93
C ASN A 539 11.28 30.67 -42.69
N ASP A 540 12.47 30.73 -43.30
CA ASP A 540 13.05 29.57 -44.01
C ASP A 540 13.41 28.43 -43.04
N PHE A 541 13.90 28.75 -41.84
CA PHE A 541 14.21 27.77 -40.81
C PHE A 541 12.96 27.06 -40.28
N ASN A 542 11.88 27.81 -40.04
CA ASN A 542 10.61 27.22 -39.60
C ASN A 542 9.97 26.30 -40.67
N LEU A 543 10.14 26.63 -41.95
CA LEU A 543 9.70 25.77 -43.07
C LEU A 543 10.52 24.49 -43.18
N PHE A 544 11.83 24.56 -42.93
CA PHE A 544 12.73 23.40 -42.90
C PHE A 544 12.42 22.45 -41.74
N VAL A 545 12.23 22.99 -40.53
CA VAL A 545 11.84 22.20 -39.34
C VAL A 545 10.46 21.56 -39.50
N ALA A 546 9.49 22.27 -40.10
CA ALA A 546 8.17 21.71 -40.40
C ALA A 546 8.19 20.57 -41.44
N GLY A 547 9.23 20.51 -42.29
CA GLY A 547 9.46 19.42 -43.24
C GLY A 547 9.98 18.13 -42.59
N LEU A 548 10.75 18.25 -41.51
CA LEU A 548 11.40 17.12 -40.82
C LEU A 548 10.42 16.28 -39.96
N PHE A 549 9.25 16.82 -39.59
CA PHE A 549 8.31 16.16 -38.67
C PHE A 549 6.96 15.75 -39.28
N LYS A 550 6.84 15.62 -40.61
CA LYS A 550 5.63 15.06 -41.23
C LYS A 550 5.52 13.55 -40.95
N LYS A 551 4.69 13.18 -39.96
CA LYS A 551 4.24 11.81 -39.70
C LYS A 551 3.59 11.21 -40.96
N LYS A 552 4.04 10.01 -41.37
CA LYS A 552 3.34 9.18 -42.38
C LYS A 552 1.98 8.73 -41.82
N PRO A 553 0.91 8.63 -42.64
CA PRO A 553 -0.38 8.11 -42.18
C PRO A 553 -0.29 6.61 -41.86
N LYS A 554 -0.94 6.19 -40.76
CA LYS A 554 -1.09 4.78 -40.34
C LYS A 554 -1.86 3.99 -41.40
N LYS A 555 -1.34 2.82 -41.76
CA LYS A 555 -2.09 1.78 -42.48
C LYS A 555 -3.11 1.17 -41.52
N THR A 556 -4.38 1.16 -41.91
CA THR A 556 -5.48 0.44 -41.27
C THR A 556 -5.32 -1.07 -41.50
N SER A 557 -5.66 -1.86 -40.48
CA SER A 557 -5.56 -3.33 -40.49
C SER A 557 -6.69 -3.98 -41.30
N PHE A 558 -6.45 -5.22 -41.69
CA PHE A 558 -7.21 -6.05 -42.61
C PHE A 558 -8.58 -6.52 -42.06
N GLU A 559 -8.89 -6.29 -40.78
CA GLU A 559 -10.14 -6.75 -40.15
C GLU A 559 -11.34 -5.82 -40.38
N GLU A 560 -11.11 -4.58 -40.82
CA GLU A 560 -12.19 -3.62 -41.14
C GLU A 560 -12.78 -3.79 -42.56
N HIS A 561 -12.28 -4.74 -43.35
CA HIS A 561 -12.79 -5.05 -44.70
C HIS A 561 -13.73 -6.27 -44.78
N VAL A 562 -13.92 -7.00 -43.68
CA VAL A 562 -14.86 -8.13 -43.63
C VAL A 562 -16.24 -7.70 -43.09
N ALA A 563 -16.32 -6.71 -42.19
CA ALA A 563 -17.59 -6.23 -41.64
C ALA A 563 -18.43 -5.34 -42.60
N ALA A 564 -17.83 -4.83 -43.69
CA ALA A 564 -18.50 -3.94 -44.63
C ALA A 564 -19.30 -4.65 -45.74
N LYS A 565 -19.35 -5.99 -45.76
CA LYS A 565 -20.01 -6.76 -46.84
C LYS A 565 -21.30 -7.50 -46.46
N GLU A 566 -21.77 -7.39 -45.22
CA GLU A 566 -23.02 -8.05 -44.78
C GLU A 566 -24.24 -7.12 -44.62
N LYS A 567 -24.11 -5.81 -44.85
CA LYS A 567 -25.23 -4.85 -44.74
C LYS A 567 -25.88 -4.43 -46.06
N GLN A 568 -25.75 -5.25 -47.11
CA GLN A 568 -26.51 -5.08 -48.36
C GLN A 568 -27.27 -6.35 -48.72
N ARG A 569 -28.34 -6.65 -47.97
CA ARG A 569 -29.51 -7.42 -48.46
C ARG A 569 -30.63 -7.34 -47.43
N GLN A 570 -31.63 -6.50 -47.72
CA GLN A 570 -33.07 -6.81 -47.76
C GLN A 570 -33.90 -5.54 -47.50
N ALA A 571 -34.76 -5.25 -48.49
CA ALA A 571 -35.75 -4.18 -48.50
C ALA A 571 -37.05 -4.63 -47.80
N PRO A 572 -37.99 -3.70 -47.49
CA PRO A 572 -38.95 -3.84 -46.41
C PRO A 572 -40.28 -4.47 -46.83
N PHE A 573 -40.92 -5.18 -45.89
CA PHE A 573 -42.33 -5.57 -45.99
C PHE A 573 -43.19 -4.66 -45.10
N VAL A 574 -44.26 -4.16 -45.70
CA VAL A 574 -45.29 -3.29 -45.14
C VAL A 574 -46.25 -4.09 -44.27
N GLN A 575 -46.64 -3.58 -43.09
CA GLN A 575 -48.01 -3.68 -42.58
C GLN A 575 -48.31 -2.68 -41.45
N GLN A 576 -49.54 -2.17 -41.50
CA GLN A 576 -50.15 -1.10 -40.69
C GLN A 576 -50.82 -1.64 -39.40
N PRO A 577 -51.31 -0.76 -38.49
CA PRO A 577 -51.42 -1.05 -37.06
C PRO A 577 -52.81 -1.54 -36.63
N VAL A 578 -52.86 -2.24 -35.49
CA VAL A 578 -54.09 -2.50 -34.72
C VAL A 578 -54.01 -1.75 -33.40
N GLN A 579 -55.02 -0.91 -33.18
CA GLN A 579 -55.30 -0.21 -31.94
C GLN A 579 -55.75 -1.20 -30.85
N GLN A 580 -55.34 -0.96 -29.61
CA GLN A 580 -56.26 -1.07 -28.47
C GLN A 580 -55.82 -0.17 -27.31
N LYS A 581 -56.83 0.26 -26.56
CA LYS A 581 -56.94 1.48 -25.77
C LYS A 581 -57.23 1.06 -24.31
N GLN A 582 -57.01 2.00 -23.38
CA GLN A 582 -57.47 2.05 -21.98
C GLN A 582 -56.50 1.40 -20.95
N THR A 583 -56.20 2.00 -19.79
CA THR A 583 -56.68 3.22 -19.12
C THR A 583 -55.72 3.65 -18.01
N TYR A 584 -55.71 4.96 -17.76
CA TYR A 584 -55.03 5.74 -16.73
C TYR A 584 -55.24 5.27 -15.28
N TYR A 585 -54.20 5.38 -14.45
CA TYR A 585 -54.26 5.99 -13.11
C TYR A 585 -52.95 6.75 -12.84
N GLN A 586 -53.07 8.07 -12.65
CA GLN A 586 -51.97 9.00 -12.35
C GLN A 586 -51.91 9.34 -10.86
N ARG A 587 -50.69 9.44 -10.32
CA ARG A 587 -50.23 10.44 -9.32
C ARG A 587 -48.70 10.44 -9.34
N SER A 588 -48.08 11.42 -10.00
CA SER A 588 -47.60 12.71 -9.45
C SER A 588 -46.15 12.64 -8.95
N SER A 589 -45.19 12.92 -9.84
CA SER A 589 -43.80 13.25 -9.54
C SER A 589 -43.44 14.54 -10.28
N THR A 590 -43.50 15.67 -9.57
CA THR A 590 -43.17 17.00 -10.08
C THR A 590 -41.69 17.26 -9.85
N LYS A 591 -40.80 16.63 -10.64
CA LYS A 591 -39.38 17.01 -10.66
C LYS A 591 -38.60 16.66 -11.94
N GLN A 592 -39.25 16.10 -12.97
CA GLN A 592 -38.60 15.75 -14.25
C GLN A 592 -38.82 16.77 -15.38
N LYS A 593 -39.69 17.77 -15.18
CA LYS A 593 -40.11 18.67 -16.28
C LYS A 593 -39.06 19.69 -16.74
N GLY A 594 -38.03 19.96 -15.93
CA GLY A 594 -36.97 20.93 -16.30
C GLY A 594 -35.92 20.37 -17.27
N VAL A 595 -35.63 19.06 -17.18
CA VAL A 595 -34.56 18.42 -17.97
C VAL A 595 -35.05 18.09 -19.39
N GLU A 596 -36.31 17.71 -19.53
CA GLU A 596 -36.91 17.42 -20.84
C GLU A 596 -37.06 18.69 -21.70
N ASP A 597 -37.40 19.84 -21.09
CA ASP A 597 -37.53 21.12 -21.78
C ASP A 597 -36.16 21.65 -22.29
N GLU A 598 -35.06 21.43 -21.55
CA GLU A 598 -33.71 21.80 -21.99
C GLU A 598 -33.15 20.89 -23.09
N LEU A 599 -33.49 19.59 -23.03
CA LEU A 599 -33.10 18.61 -24.06
C LEU A 599 -33.82 18.90 -25.38
N GLU A 600 -35.11 19.24 -25.35
CA GLU A 600 -35.88 19.53 -26.54
C GLU A 600 -35.45 20.85 -27.21
N LYS A 601 -35.04 21.84 -26.40
CA LYS A 601 -34.46 23.10 -26.88
C LYS A 601 -33.11 22.87 -27.57
N SER A 602 -32.26 22.02 -27.00
CA SER A 602 -30.95 21.66 -27.57
C SER A 602 -31.08 20.86 -28.88
N LEU A 603 -32.08 19.97 -28.97
CA LEU A 603 -32.38 19.22 -30.19
C LEU A 603 -32.91 20.12 -31.31
N GLN A 604 -33.72 21.13 -30.99
CA GLN A 604 -34.17 22.11 -32.00
C GLN A 604 -33.02 22.97 -32.53
N GLU A 605 -32.07 23.36 -31.68
CA GLU A 605 -30.88 24.12 -32.09
C GLU A 605 -29.95 23.29 -32.98
N ALA A 606 -29.71 22.02 -32.64
CA ALA A 606 -28.94 21.09 -33.46
C ALA A 606 -29.59 20.87 -34.84
N LYS A 607 -30.92 20.75 -34.90
CA LYS A 607 -31.66 20.59 -36.15
C LYS A 607 -31.58 21.82 -37.05
N LYS A 608 -31.44 23.02 -36.46
CA LYS A 608 -31.26 24.29 -37.17
C LYS A 608 -29.86 24.43 -37.77
N LEU A 609 -28.84 23.87 -37.11
CA LEU A 609 -27.45 23.88 -37.58
C LEU A 609 -27.19 22.84 -38.70
N LEU A 610 -27.94 21.75 -38.71
CA LEU A 610 -27.79 20.67 -39.71
C LEU A 610 -28.68 20.86 -40.95
N GLY A 611 -29.66 21.76 -40.92
CA GLY A 611 -30.57 22.05 -42.04
C GLY A 611 -30.12 23.17 -42.98
N GLY A 612 -28.88 23.65 -42.86
CA GLY A 612 -28.35 24.80 -43.59
C GLY A 612 -27.15 24.47 -44.48
N LYS A 613 -27.30 23.56 -45.44
CA LYS A 613 -26.62 23.54 -46.75
C LYS A 613 -27.11 22.39 -47.62
#